data_AF-A0A172TC43-F1
#
_entry.id   AF-A0A172TC43-F1
#
_cell.length_a   1.000
_cell.length_b   1.000
_cell.length_c   1.000
_cell.angle_alpha   90.00
_cell.angle_beta   90.00
_cell.angle_gamma   90.00
#
_symmetry.space_group_name_H-M   'P 1'
#
loop_
_entity.id
_entity.type
_entity.pdbx_description
1 polymer ?
#
loop_
_entity_poly.entity_id
_entity_poly.type
_entity_poly.pdbx_seq_one_letter_code
_entity_poly.pdbx_strand_id
1 'polypeptide(L)'
;MFGSFSQHGTPPRSQPQPGHVYDVAVIGAGLAGTELAWRLARAGKDVLLVSQALDHLGNLYAPTIAGADFPPGSVFGEVAARIAPEQDGWAFHRHLKAEIEGTAGIHLLQSTVTALDEEASEVVISTWEGPQLHARDVVLAVGAFLKARLLIGDTMEEAGRLSEVAYDFLADDLARAGIFLIGSEATAAAVDGAPPYDVRFFTPAPSELDGFRIRRLDRVWALGRCTPGEHTYASVLQDAARLAAEFLAPAEVQP
;
A
#
# COMPACT_ATOMS: atom_id res chain seq x y z
N MET A 1 -24.95 38.18 -16.68
CA MET A 1 -23.67 37.74 -17.26
C MET A 1 -23.04 36.78 -16.27
N PHE A 2 -23.49 35.52 -16.27
CA PHE A 2 -22.96 34.49 -15.38
C PHE A 2 -21.75 33.86 -16.08
N GLY A 3 -20.61 33.91 -15.41
CA GLY A 3 -19.36 33.34 -15.93
C GLY A 3 -19.49 31.84 -16.15
N SER A 4 -19.08 31.40 -17.33
CA SER A 4 -18.81 30.01 -17.64
C SER A 4 -17.71 29.50 -16.70
N PHE A 5 -18.07 28.65 -15.73
CA PHE A 5 -17.09 27.82 -15.05
C PHE A 5 -16.61 26.77 -16.04
N SER A 6 -15.36 26.89 -16.47
CA SER A 6 -14.70 25.86 -17.28
C SER A 6 -14.55 24.60 -16.43
N GLN A 7 -15.45 23.64 -16.63
CA GLN A 7 -15.36 22.27 -16.13
C GLN A 7 -14.26 21.52 -16.89
N HIS A 8 -13.00 21.77 -16.56
CA HIS A 8 -11.85 20.99 -17.05
C HIS A 8 -11.27 20.12 -15.94
N GLY A 9 -12.14 19.49 -15.15
CA GLY A 9 -11.75 18.32 -14.36
C GLY A 9 -12.08 17.07 -15.18
N THR A 10 -11.09 16.22 -15.45
CA THR A 10 -11.38 14.84 -15.86
C THR A 10 -12.32 14.24 -14.80
N PRO A 11 -13.47 13.65 -15.16
CA PRO A 11 -14.36 13.06 -14.16
C PRO A 11 -13.58 12.02 -13.32
N PRO A 12 -13.87 11.90 -12.02
CA PRO A 12 -13.24 10.87 -11.20
C PRO A 12 -13.46 9.50 -11.86
N ARG A 13 -12.37 8.80 -12.17
CA ARG A 13 -12.44 7.51 -12.87
C ARG A 13 -12.93 6.40 -11.94
N SER A 14 -12.56 6.47 -10.67
CA SER A 14 -12.97 5.51 -9.65
C SER A 14 -14.41 5.75 -9.24
N GLN A 15 -15.25 4.71 -9.30
CA GLN A 15 -16.64 4.75 -8.86
C GLN A 15 -16.79 3.92 -7.58
N PRO A 16 -16.86 4.55 -6.39
CA PRO A 16 -16.92 3.84 -5.10
C PRO A 16 -18.28 3.18 -4.81
N GLN A 17 -19.00 2.76 -5.85
CA GLN A 17 -20.33 2.15 -5.76
C GLN A 17 -20.23 0.63 -5.60
N PRO A 18 -21.20 -0.02 -4.94
CA PRO A 18 -21.26 -1.48 -4.87
C PRO A 18 -21.26 -2.12 -6.27
N GLY A 19 -20.50 -3.21 -6.42
CA GLY A 19 -20.37 -3.94 -7.69
C GLY A 19 -19.42 -3.31 -8.72
N HIS A 20 -18.76 -2.20 -8.38
CA HIS A 20 -17.68 -1.65 -9.19
C HIS A 20 -16.43 -2.53 -9.09
N VAL A 21 -15.82 -2.83 -10.24
CA VAL A 21 -14.62 -3.66 -10.35
C VAL A 21 -13.43 -2.77 -10.70
N TYR A 22 -12.50 -2.62 -9.75
CA TYR A 22 -11.25 -1.87 -9.96
C TYR A 22 -10.30 -2.64 -10.88
N ASP A 23 -9.41 -1.93 -11.57
CA ASP A 23 -8.32 -2.60 -12.28
C ASP A 23 -7.34 -3.22 -11.28
N VAL A 24 -7.00 -2.48 -10.22
CA VAL A 24 -6.08 -2.95 -9.18
C VAL A 24 -6.56 -2.49 -7.81
N ALA A 25 -6.60 -3.38 -6.83
CA ALA A 25 -6.70 -3.03 -5.43
C ALA A 25 -5.34 -3.16 -4.74
N VAL A 26 -4.92 -2.12 -4.03
CA VAL A 26 -3.68 -2.08 -3.26
C VAL A 26 -4.03 -2.06 -1.78
N ILE A 27 -3.61 -3.10 -1.05
CA ILE A 27 -3.91 -3.27 0.37
C ILE A 27 -2.70 -2.81 1.18
N GLY A 28 -2.84 -1.66 1.83
CA GLY A 28 -1.78 -0.99 2.59
C GLY A 28 -1.26 0.25 1.89
N ALA A 29 -1.55 1.43 2.45
CA ALA A 29 -1.08 2.72 1.96
C ALA A 29 0.22 3.18 2.63
N GLY A 30 1.18 2.26 2.82
CA GLY A 30 2.56 2.62 3.15
C GLY A 30 3.31 3.12 1.91
N LEU A 31 4.65 3.25 1.98
CA LEU A 31 5.45 3.75 0.85
C LEU A 31 5.17 3.02 -0.47
N ALA A 32 5.22 1.68 -0.43
CA ALA A 32 5.08 0.86 -1.62
C ALA A 32 3.69 0.99 -2.26
N GLY A 33 2.64 0.88 -1.44
CA GLY A 33 1.27 0.95 -1.93
C GLY A 33 0.87 2.33 -2.41
N THR A 34 1.29 3.39 -1.71
CA THR A 34 1.07 4.78 -2.12
C THR A 34 1.72 5.08 -3.47
N GLU A 35 2.98 4.69 -3.65
CA GLU A 35 3.72 4.89 -4.90
C GLU A 35 3.10 4.11 -6.06
N LEU A 36 2.77 2.82 -5.83
CA LEU A 36 2.15 1.97 -6.84
C LEU A 36 0.80 2.54 -7.28
N ALA A 37 -0.07 2.89 -6.33
CA ALA A 37 -1.39 3.43 -6.63
C ALA A 37 -1.31 4.72 -7.46
N TRP A 38 -0.41 5.63 -7.08
CA TRP A 38 -0.18 6.87 -7.82
C TRP A 38 0.31 6.61 -9.25
N ARG A 39 1.27 5.70 -9.44
CA ARG A 39 1.77 5.35 -10.78
C ARG A 39 0.68 4.74 -11.67
N LEU A 40 -0.04 3.76 -11.15
CA LEU A 40 -1.11 3.08 -11.89
C LEU A 40 -2.23 4.05 -12.26
N ALA A 41 -2.67 4.90 -11.32
CA ALA A 41 -3.68 5.91 -11.58
C ALA A 41 -3.19 6.95 -12.61
N ARG A 42 -1.95 7.42 -12.55
CA ARG A 42 -1.40 8.32 -13.58
C ARG A 42 -1.32 7.67 -14.96
N ALA A 43 -1.16 6.35 -15.01
CA ALA A 43 -1.19 5.56 -16.24
C ALA A 43 -2.61 5.19 -16.71
N GLY A 44 -3.65 5.73 -16.07
CA GLY A 44 -5.04 5.58 -16.51
C GLY A 44 -5.79 4.41 -15.88
N LYS A 45 -5.14 3.60 -15.03
CA LYS A 45 -5.82 2.53 -14.28
C LYS A 45 -6.78 3.11 -13.25
N ASP A 46 -7.78 2.32 -12.90
CA ASP A 46 -8.66 2.57 -11.77
C ASP A 46 -8.22 1.77 -10.55
N VAL A 47 -7.87 2.47 -9.46
CA VAL A 47 -7.17 1.90 -8.32
C VAL A 47 -7.99 2.08 -7.04
N LEU A 48 -8.24 0.98 -6.34
CA LEU A 48 -8.66 1.01 -4.93
C LEU A 48 -7.41 0.98 -4.06
N LEU A 49 -7.20 1.98 -3.20
CA LEU A 49 -6.12 1.98 -2.22
C LEU A 49 -6.71 1.92 -0.80
N VAL A 50 -6.53 0.78 -0.14
CA VAL A 50 -7.08 0.51 1.19
C VAL A 50 -6.02 0.76 2.27
N SER A 51 -6.39 1.46 3.33
CA SER A 51 -5.54 1.71 4.51
C SER A 51 -6.35 1.60 5.80
N GLN A 52 -5.75 1.10 6.88
CA GLN A 52 -6.40 1.07 8.19
C GLN A 52 -6.49 2.48 8.81
N ALA A 53 -5.53 3.35 8.48
CA ALA A 53 -5.51 4.76 8.86
C ALA A 53 -5.08 5.62 7.67
N LEU A 54 -5.96 6.52 7.21
CA LEU A 54 -5.63 7.46 6.12
C LEU A 54 -4.73 8.62 6.57
N ASP A 55 -4.65 8.86 7.88
CA ASP A 55 -3.72 9.85 8.49
C ASP A 55 -2.28 9.34 8.54
N HIS A 56 -2.07 8.03 8.29
CA HIS A 56 -0.75 7.43 8.26
C HIS A 56 -0.36 6.93 6.86
N LEU A 57 -1.02 7.49 5.83
CA LEU A 57 -0.71 7.27 4.43
C LEU A 57 0.73 7.73 4.12
N GLY A 58 1.49 6.85 3.47
CA GLY A 58 2.88 7.11 3.07
C GLY A 58 3.81 7.41 4.25
N ASN A 59 3.44 7.00 5.47
CA ASN A 59 4.21 7.33 6.66
C ASN A 59 5.66 6.86 6.54
N LEU A 60 6.58 7.71 6.98
CA LEU A 60 8.02 7.52 6.86
C LEU A 60 8.59 6.76 8.06
N TYR A 61 9.78 6.18 7.88
CA TYR A 61 10.54 5.56 8.97
C TYR A 61 11.22 6.60 9.86
N ALA A 62 11.47 7.80 9.34
CA ALA A 62 12.16 8.90 10.00
C ALA A 62 11.21 10.09 10.19
N PRO A 63 11.40 10.91 11.25
CA PRO A 63 10.53 12.06 11.54
C PRO A 63 10.74 13.23 10.56
N THR A 64 11.80 13.21 9.77
CA THR A 64 12.11 14.22 8.75
C THR A 64 12.45 13.53 7.44
N ILE A 65 12.43 14.29 6.35
CA ILE A 65 12.87 13.80 5.03
C ILE A 65 14.35 14.10 4.78
N ALA A 66 15.08 14.57 5.80
CA ALA A 66 16.50 14.87 5.71
C ALA A 66 17.31 13.60 5.43
N GLY A 67 18.03 13.56 4.31
CA GLY A 67 18.79 12.39 3.90
C GLY A 67 17.93 11.22 3.38
N ALA A 68 16.62 11.42 3.19
CA ALA A 68 15.77 10.44 2.53
C ALA A 68 16.18 10.32 1.04
N ASP A 69 16.41 9.10 0.59
CA ASP A 69 16.90 8.76 -0.75
C ASP A 69 15.75 8.48 -1.72
N PHE A 70 14.74 9.36 -1.77
CA PHE A 70 13.60 9.19 -2.66
C PHE A 70 14.04 9.21 -4.14
N PRO A 71 13.72 8.17 -4.94
CA PRO A 71 14.11 8.12 -6.34
C PRO A 71 13.45 9.25 -7.14
N PRO A 72 14.15 9.86 -8.13
CA PRO A 72 13.54 10.79 -9.06
C PRO A 72 12.33 10.18 -9.77
N GLY A 73 11.25 10.96 -9.91
CA GLY A 73 10.02 10.50 -10.55
C GLY A 73 9.15 9.56 -9.70
N SER A 74 9.48 9.37 -8.43
CA SER A 74 8.53 8.85 -7.42
C SER A 74 7.65 9.97 -6.89
N VAL A 75 6.44 9.66 -6.41
CA VAL A 75 5.56 10.68 -5.81
C VAL A 75 6.21 11.31 -4.58
N PHE A 76 6.96 10.50 -3.82
CA PHE A 76 7.73 10.96 -2.67
C PHE A 76 8.82 11.95 -3.08
N GLY A 77 9.59 11.65 -4.13
CA GLY A 77 10.60 12.55 -4.66
C GLY A 77 10.00 13.83 -5.24
N GLU A 78 8.88 13.74 -5.97
CA GLU A 78 8.18 14.90 -6.53
C GLU A 78 7.62 15.82 -5.43
N VAL A 79 7.05 15.26 -4.37
CA VAL A 79 6.55 16.03 -3.22
C VAL A 79 7.70 16.67 -2.45
N ALA A 80 8.78 15.92 -2.18
CA ALA A 80 9.96 16.44 -1.48
C ALA A 80 10.59 17.62 -2.22
N ALA A 81 10.74 17.52 -3.55
CA ALA A 81 11.24 18.61 -4.38
C ALA A 81 10.32 19.84 -4.37
N ARG A 82 9.00 19.64 -4.29
CA ARG A 82 8.00 20.72 -4.31
C ARG A 82 8.00 21.57 -3.03
N ILE A 83 8.28 20.95 -1.88
CA ILE A 83 8.25 21.64 -0.58
C ILE A 83 9.63 22.19 -0.16
N ALA A 84 10.69 21.87 -0.90
CA ALA A 84 12.03 22.33 -0.59
C ALA A 84 12.10 23.86 -0.42
N PRO A 85 12.82 24.38 0.59
CA PRO A 85 13.78 23.68 1.44
C PRO A 85 13.20 23.06 2.73
N GLU A 86 11.88 22.98 2.89
CA GLU A 86 11.24 22.33 4.04
C GLU A 86 11.63 20.85 4.13
N GLN A 87 11.93 20.37 5.35
CA GLN A 87 12.35 18.98 5.61
C GLN A 87 11.54 18.32 6.74
N ASP A 88 10.61 19.05 7.35
CA ASP A 88 9.67 18.52 8.35
C ASP A 88 8.82 17.37 7.77
N GLY A 89 8.79 16.24 8.48
CA GLY A 89 8.06 15.05 8.02
C GLY A 89 6.55 15.24 8.01
N TRP A 90 5.99 16.06 8.90
CA TRP A 90 4.56 16.34 8.93
C TRP A 90 4.12 17.24 7.78
N ALA A 91 4.89 18.29 7.47
CA ALA A 91 4.70 19.10 6.28
C ALA A 91 4.73 18.22 5.02
N PHE A 92 5.74 17.36 4.89
CA PHE A 92 5.82 16.39 3.81
C PHE A 92 4.59 15.48 3.73
N HIS A 93 4.19 14.88 4.85
CA HIS A 93 3.01 14.00 4.90
C HIS A 93 1.74 14.69 4.41
N ARG A 94 1.47 15.94 4.84
CA ARG A 94 0.28 16.69 4.38
C ARG A 94 0.29 16.93 2.87
N HIS A 95 1.45 17.24 2.29
CA HIS A 95 1.57 17.43 0.85
C HIS A 95 1.45 16.12 0.07
N LEU A 96 2.02 15.03 0.58
CA LEU A 96 1.89 13.69 -0.01
C LEU A 96 0.43 13.22 0.01
N LYS A 97 -0.25 13.35 1.15
CA LYS A 97 -1.66 13.00 1.29
C LYS A 97 -2.54 13.80 0.32
N ALA A 98 -2.31 15.11 0.21
CA ALA A 98 -3.04 15.96 -0.73
C ALA A 98 -2.81 15.58 -2.20
N GLU A 99 -1.58 15.20 -2.58
CA GLU A 99 -1.27 14.71 -3.93
C GLU A 99 -2.04 13.43 -4.24
N ILE A 100 -2.11 12.49 -3.30
CA ILE A 100 -2.79 11.20 -3.48
C ILE A 100 -4.32 11.38 -3.50
N GLU A 101 -4.88 12.18 -2.60
CA GLU A 101 -6.31 12.54 -2.61
C GLU A 101 -6.74 13.27 -3.88
N GLY A 102 -5.84 14.09 -4.45
CA GLY A 102 -6.08 14.82 -5.69
C GLY A 102 -5.85 14.01 -6.97
N THR A 103 -5.29 12.80 -6.89
CA THR A 103 -4.95 11.99 -8.07
C THR A 103 -6.19 11.26 -8.59
N ALA A 104 -6.67 11.68 -9.77
CA ALA A 104 -7.81 11.04 -10.42
C ALA A 104 -7.52 9.56 -10.75
N GLY A 105 -8.47 8.69 -10.38
CA GLY A 105 -8.34 7.23 -10.54
C GLY A 105 -7.83 6.50 -9.30
N ILE A 106 -7.66 7.20 -8.17
CA ILE A 106 -7.48 6.57 -6.86
C ILE A 106 -8.77 6.73 -6.06
N HIS A 107 -9.34 5.62 -5.62
CA HIS A 107 -10.29 5.57 -4.53
C HIS A 107 -9.57 5.20 -3.24
N LEU A 108 -9.47 6.15 -2.31
CA LEU A 108 -8.97 5.91 -0.96
C LEU A 108 -10.09 5.34 -0.08
N LEU A 109 -9.84 4.18 0.51
CA LEU A 109 -10.75 3.56 1.46
C LEU A 109 -10.05 3.37 2.81
N GLN A 110 -10.62 3.96 3.87
CA GLN A 110 -10.22 3.61 5.23
C GLN A 110 -10.97 2.36 5.67
N SER A 111 -10.27 1.23 5.77
CA SER A 111 -10.84 -0.06 6.14
C SER A 111 -9.74 -1.08 6.43
N THR A 112 -10.11 -2.21 7.04
CA THR A 112 -9.24 -3.37 7.21
C THR A 112 -9.75 -4.51 6.33
N VAL A 113 -8.95 -4.92 5.35
CA VAL A 113 -9.20 -6.13 4.56
C VAL A 113 -9.03 -7.37 5.43
N THR A 114 -9.95 -8.32 5.34
CA THR A 114 -10.02 -9.53 6.17
C THR A 114 -9.88 -10.82 5.39
N ALA A 115 -10.23 -10.84 4.10
CA ALA A 115 -10.11 -12.02 3.26
C ALA A 115 -10.03 -11.66 1.78
N LEU A 116 -9.41 -12.53 0.99
CA LEU A 116 -9.32 -12.46 -0.46
C LEU A 116 -9.85 -13.76 -1.07
N ASP A 117 -10.90 -13.67 -1.87
CA ASP A 117 -11.45 -14.81 -2.61
C ASP A 117 -11.15 -14.61 -4.10
N GLU A 118 -10.28 -15.45 -4.66
CA GLU A 118 -9.85 -15.34 -6.05
C GLU A 118 -10.77 -16.16 -6.96
N GLU A 119 -11.47 -15.44 -7.84
CA GLU A 119 -12.28 -16.01 -8.91
C GLU A 119 -11.53 -15.97 -10.26
N ALA A 120 -12.12 -16.57 -11.28
CA ALA A 120 -11.48 -16.71 -12.60
C ALA A 120 -11.12 -15.37 -13.27
N SER A 121 -11.86 -14.29 -12.99
CA SER A 121 -11.66 -12.98 -13.64
C SER A 121 -11.31 -11.84 -12.68
N GLU A 122 -11.51 -12.01 -11.39
CA GLU A 122 -11.34 -10.97 -10.37
C GLU A 122 -11.11 -11.59 -8.98
N VAL A 123 -10.76 -10.73 -8.03
CA VAL A 123 -10.66 -11.06 -6.61
C VAL A 123 -11.75 -10.30 -5.85
N VAL A 124 -12.52 -11.03 -5.06
CA VAL A 124 -13.48 -10.47 -4.11
C VAL A 124 -12.77 -10.17 -2.80
N ILE A 125 -12.82 -8.92 -2.37
CA ILE A 125 -12.11 -8.38 -1.22
C ILE A 125 -13.11 -8.15 -0.11
N SER A 126 -12.94 -8.87 1.01
CA SER A 126 -13.76 -8.69 2.20
C SER A 126 -13.12 -7.71 3.16
N THR A 127 -13.94 -6.88 3.80
CA THR A 127 -13.51 -5.86 4.78
C THR A 127 -14.26 -6.02 6.10
N TRP A 128 -13.80 -5.36 7.17
CA TRP A 128 -14.51 -5.37 8.45
C TRP A 128 -15.92 -4.78 8.39
N GLU A 129 -16.14 -3.79 7.54
CA GLU A 129 -17.40 -3.05 7.45
C GLU A 129 -18.51 -3.84 6.75
N GLY A 130 -18.16 -4.89 6.00
CA GLY A 130 -19.09 -5.87 5.43
C GLY A 130 -19.31 -5.82 3.91
N PRO A 131 -19.39 -4.65 3.24
CA PRO A 131 -19.50 -4.60 1.78
C PRO A 131 -18.30 -5.23 1.09
N GLN A 132 -18.60 -6.10 0.12
CA GLN A 132 -17.58 -6.70 -0.75
C GLN A 132 -17.12 -5.67 -1.78
N LEU A 133 -15.82 -5.68 -2.05
CA LEU A 133 -15.16 -4.88 -3.08
C LEU A 133 -14.57 -5.84 -4.11
N HIS A 134 -14.46 -5.40 -5.35
CA HIS A 134 -14.04 -6.26 -6.45
C HIS A 134 -12.88 -5.61 -7.19
N ALA A 135 -11.82 -6.35 -7.45
CA ALA A 135 -10.73 -5.87 -8.29
C ALA A 135 -10.24 -6.97 -9.20
N ARG A 136 -9.79 -6.62 -10.40
CA ARG A 136 -9.12 -7.57 -11.29
C ARG A 136 -7.91 -8.14 -10.56
N ASP A 137 -6.96 -7.30 -10.19
CA ASP A 137 -5.74 -7.71 -9.48
C ASP A 137 -5.68 -7.11 -8.07
N VAL A 138 -5.04 -7.81 -7.13
CA VAL A 138 -4.80 -7.36 -5.75
C VAL A 138 -3.31 -7.32 -5.47
N VAL A 139 -2.83 -6.26 -4.82
CA VAL A 139 -1.45 -6.13 -4.34
C VAL A 139 -1.43 -6.03 -2.82
N LEU A 140 -0.75 -6.98 -2.18
CA LEU A 140 -0.42 -6.98 -0.76
C LEU A 140 0.78 -6.05 -0.53
N ALA A 141 0.51 -4.85 -0.01
CA ALA A 141 1.51 -3.85 0.40
C ALA A 141 1.38 -3.54 1.91
N VAL A 142 1.04 -4.58 2.69
CA VAL A 142 0.61 -4.48 4.10
C VAL A 142 1.74 -4.24 5.09
N GLY A 143 3.01 -4.19 4.67
CA GLY A 143 4.12 -3.86 5.55
C GLY A 143 4.30 -4.88 6.69
N ALA A 144 4.59 -4.38 7.90
CA ALA A 144 4.83 -5.17 9.11
C ALA A 144 3.55 -5.55 9.88
N PHE A 145 2.43 -5.82 9.21
CA PHE A 145 1.11 -5.87 9.87
C PHE A 145 0.42 -7.24 9.88
N LEU A 146 0.83 -8.22 9.06
CA LEU A 146 0.21 -9.55 9.07
C LEU A 146 0.49 -10.24 10.41
N LYS A 147 -0.58 -10.48 11.17
CA LYS A 147 -0.53 -11.03 12.54
C LYS A 147 0.51 -10.37 13.45
N ALA A 148 0.67 -9.07 13.30
CA ALA A 148 1.73 -8.32 13.96
C ALA A 148 1.54 -8.23 15.47
N ARG A 149 2.65 -8.27 16.20
CA ARG A 149 2.74 -8.08 17.64
C ARG A 149 3.81 -7.04 17.92
N LEU A 150 3.38 -5.90 18.41
CA LEU A 150 4.25 -4.78 18.79
C LEU A 150 4.64 -4.93 20.26
N LEU A 151 5.92 -4.79 20.56
CA LEU A 151 6.50 -4.97 21.89
C LEU A 151 7.14 -3.68 22.39
N ILE A 152 6.74 -3.22 23.58
CA ILE A 152 7.32 -2.08 24.29
C ILE A 152 7.60 -2.51 25.73
N GLY A 153 8.88 -2.73 26.06
CA GLY A 153 9.26 -3.31 27.35
C GLY A 153 8.58 -4.67 27.55
N ASP A 154 7.74 -4.78 28.57
CA ASP A 154 7.01 -6.00 28.90
C ASP A 154 5.58 -6.04 28.31
N THR A 155 5.17 -4.99 27.59
CA THR A 155 3.85 -4.88 26.98
C THR A 155 3.88 -5.41 25.55
N MET A 156 2.86 -6.17 25.17
CA MET A 156 2.62 -6.63 23.80
C MET A 156 1.23 -6.18 23.33
N GLU A 157 1.16 -5.59 22.14
CA GLU A 157 -0.08 -5.15 21.48
C GLU A 157 -0.28 -5.85 20.13
N GLU A 158 -1.53 -6.07 19.72
CA GLU A 158 -1.90 -6.63 18.41
C GLU A 158 -1.86 -5.55 17.32
N ALA A 159 -0.65 -5.05 17.06
CA ALA A 159 -0.42 -3.87 16.23
C ALA A 159 0.81 -4.07 15.32
N GLY A 160 0.75 -3.48 14.12
CA GLY A 160 1.88 -3.41 13.19
C GLY A 160 2.76 -2.16 13.39
N ARG A 161 2.14 -1.10 13.91
CA ARG A 161 2.80 0.11 14.40
C ARG A 161 1.93 0.76 15.48
N LEU A 162 2.50 1.70 16.22
CA LEU A 162 1.75 2.45 17.24
C LEU A 162 0.44 3.00 16.66
N SER A 163 -0.66 2.76 17.37
CA SER A 163 -2.02 3.19 17.02
C SER A 163 -2.66 2.53 15.78
N GLU A 164 -2.07 1.46 15.24
CA GLU A 164 -2.73 0.68 14.18
C GLU A 164 -2.69 -0.82 14.40
N VAL A 165 -3.89 -1.38 14.28
CA VAL A 165 -4.20 -2.79 14.50
C VAL A 165 -3.57 -3.69 13.45
N ALA A 166 -3.21 -4.90 13.85
CA ALA A 166 -2.69 -5.92 12.95
C ALA A 166 -3.76 -6.45 11.96
N TYR A 167 -3.30 -6.96 10.82
CA TYR A 167 -4.11 -7.75 9.88
C TYR A 167 -4.15 -9.22 10.34
N ASP A 168 -4.85 -9.50 11.45
CA ASP A 168 -4.95 -10.87 11.99
C ASP A 168 -5.82 -11.76 11.08
N PHE A 169 -7.00 -11.29 10.67
CA PHE A 169 -7.92 -12.07 9.83
C PHE A 169 -7.37 -12.34 8.43
N LEU A 170 -6.76 -11.33 7.79
CA LEU A 170 -6.14 -11.50 6.48
C LEU A 170 -4.95 -12.46 6.53
N ALA A 171 -4.14 -12.43 7.59
CA ALA A 171 -3.06 -13.40 7.76
C ALA A 171 -3.59 -14.84 7.88
N ASP A 172 -4.66 -15.04 8.67
CA ASP A 172 -5.30 -16.34 8.81
C ASP A 172 -5.96 -16.81 7.49
N ASP A 173 -6.52 -15.89 6.71
CA ASP A 173 -7.10 -16.18 5.40
C ASP A 173 -6.04 -16.61 4.37
N LEU A 174 -4.95 -15.86 4.25
CA LEU A 174 -3.81 -16.21 3.39
C LEU A 174 -3.23 -17.59 3.75
N ALA A 175 -3.08 -17.87 5.05
CA ALA A 175 -2.62 -19.18 5.52
C ALA A 175 -3.62 -20.30 5.17
N ARG A 176 -4.93 -20.04 5.27
CA ARG A 176 -5.99 -20.98 4.89
C ARG A 176 -6.02 -21.25 3.39
N ALA A 177 -5.71 -20.24 2.57
CA ALA A 177 -5.48 -20.38 1.13
C ALA A 177 -4.20 -21.16 0.78
N GLY A 178 -3.43 -21.59 1.79
CA GLY A 178 -2.24 -22.42 1.63
C GLY A 178 -0.96 -21.64 1.38
N ILE A 179 -0.98 -20.31 1.51
CA ILE A 179 0.23 -19.48 1.40
C ILE A 179 1.07 -19.69 2.66
N PHE A 180 2.29 -20.18 2.48
CA PHE A 180 3.21 -20.32 3.60
C PHE A 180 3.72 -18.96 4.08
N LEU A 181 3.47 -18.64 5.34
CA LEU A 181 3.92 -17.41 5.99
C LEU A 181 5.11 -17.68 6.92
N ILE A 182 6.10 -16.79 6.93
CA ILE A 182 7.29 -16.87 7.79
C ILE A 182 7.38 -15.65 8.71
N GLY A 183 7.94 -15.86 9.90
CA GLY A 183 8.11 -14.79 10.89
C GLY A 183 9.25 -13.84 10.50
N SER A 184 9.04 -12.56 10.81
CA SER A 184 10.00 -11.47 10.64
C SER A 184 9.91 -10.52 11.84
N GLU A 185 10.97 -9.74 12.05
CA GLU A 185 11.08 -8.79 13.15
C GLU A 185 11.69 -7.48 12.64
N ALA A 186 11.21 -6.36 13.16
CA ALA A 186 11.77 -5.05 12.90
C ALA A 186 11.77 -4.21 14.17
N THR A 187 12.80 -3.39 14.32
CA THR A 187 12.93 -2.44 15.44
C THR A 187 12.72 -1.03 14.93
N ALA A 188 11.82 -0.29 15.58
CA ALA A 188 11.69 1.14 15.41
C ALA A 188 12.56 1.86 16.45
N ALA A 189 13.38 2.80 15.99
CA ALA A 189 14.20 3.63 16.87
C ALA A 189 13.33 4.57 17.71
N ALA A 190 13.86 4.96 18.86
CA ALA A 190 13.23 6.00 19.69
C ALA A 190 13.23 7.33 18.94
N VAL A 191 12.14 8.08 19.06
CA VAL A 191 12.02 9.46 18.58
C VAL A 191 11.54 10.34 19.73
N ASP A 192 11.63 11.66 19.58
CA ASP A 192 11.17 12.57 20.63
C ASP A 192 9.68 12.31 20.94
N GLY A 193 9.37 12.01 22.21
CA GLY A 193 8.03 11.67 22.66
C GLY A 193 7.57 10.21 22.46
N ALA A 194 8.36 9.32 21.85
CA ALA A 194 7.99 7.90 21.68
C ALA A 194 9.17 6.94 21.96
N PRO A 195 8.97 5.89 22.80
CA PRO A 195 10.01 4.91 23.07
C PRO A 195 10.31 4.06 21.82
N PRO A 196 11.48 3.41 21.76
CA PRO A 196 11.71 2.40 20.73
C PRO A 196 10.76 1.22 20.96
N TYR A 197 10.44 0.51 19.88
CA TYR A 197 9.60 -0.67 19.95
C TYR A 197 10.05 -1.70 18.92
N ASP A 198 9.82 -2.98 19.23
CA ASP A 198 9.98 -4.06 18.29
C ASP A 198 8.61 -4.46 17.73
N VAL A 199 8.58 -4.94 16.49
CA VAL A 199 7.38 -5.56 15.91
C VAL A 199 7.76 -6.89 15.29
N ARG A 200 7.04 -7.93 15.70
CA ARG A 200 7.11 -9.27 15.11
C ARG A 200 5.88 -9.48 14.25
N PHE A 201 6.06 -9.96 13.03
CA PHE A 201 4.97 -10.08 12.06
C PHE A 201 5.27 -11.21 11.08
N PHE A 202 4.28 -11.55 10.25
CA PHE A 202 4.44 -12.53 9.19
C PHE A 202 4.61 -11.89 7.81
N THR A 203 5.29 -12.60 6.92
CA THR A 203 5.37 -12.27 5.48
C THR A 203 5.16 -13.55 4.67
N PRO A 204 4.72 -13.46 3.40
CA PRO A 204 4.82 -14.60 2.50
C PRO A 204 6.25 -15.15 2.45
N ALA A 205 6.39 -16.47 2.46
CA ALA A 205 7.69 -17.10 2.30
C ALA A 205 8.26 -16.81 0.89
N PRO A 206 9.59 -16.66 0.72
CA PRO A 206 10.18 -16.46 -0.60
C PRO A 206 9.80 -17.54 -1.63
N SER A 207 9.58 -18.78 -1.18
CA SER A 207 9.14 -19.88 -2.04
C SER A 207 7.74 -19.68 -2.62
N GLU A 208 6.91 -18.84 -2.01
CA GLU A 208 5.56 -18.50 -2.50
C GLU A 208 5.59 -17.38 -3.55
N LEU A 209 6.74 -16.79 -3.88
CA LEU A 209 6.83 -15.57 -4.71
C LEU A 209 7.58 -15.75 -6.03
N ASP A 210 6.93 -15.50 -7.16
CA ASP A 210 7.55 -15.40 -8.48
C ASP A 210 7.64 -13.93 -8.91
N GLY A 211 8.81 -13.32 -8.69
CA GLY A 211 8.92 -11.87 -8.72
C GLY A 211 7.98 -11.25 -7.67
N PHE A 212 7.02 -10.45 -8.13
CA PHE A 212 5.98 -9.86 -7.29
C PHE A 212 4.74 -10.76 -7.15
N ARG A 213 4.57 -11.81 -7.95
CA ARG A 213 3.34 -12.62 -7.95
C ARG A 213 3.36 -13.68 -6.85
N ILE A 214 2.24 -13.90 -6.18
CA ILE A 214 2.07 -15.03 -5.25
C ILE A 214 1.77 -16.28 -6.07
N ARG A 215 2.65 -17.29 -6.07
CA ARG A 215 2.57 -18.48 -6.94
C ARG A 215 1.26 -19.26 -6.87
N ARG A 216 0.58 -19.22 -5.73
CA ARG A 216 -0.67 -19.95 -5.49
C ARG A 216 -1.92 -19.21 -5.95
N LEU A 217 -1.79 -17.93 -6.25
CA LEU A 217 -2.89 -17.03 -6.60
C LEU A 217 -2.56 -16.31 -7.89
N ASP A 218 -3.44 -16.42 -8.88
CA ASP A 218 -3.17 -15.92 -10.21
C ASP A 218 -3.21 -14.39 -10.33
N ARG A 219 -3.91 -13.71 -9.42
CA ARG A 219 -4.27 -12.30 -9.47
C ARG A 219 -3.82 -11.55 -8.21
N VAL A 220 -3.06 -12.22 -7.33
CA VAL A 220 -2.54 -11.63 -6.09
C VAL A 220 -1.03 -11.46 -6.18
N TRP A 221 -0.60 -10.24 -5.87
CA TRP A 221 0.77 -9.77 -5.93
C TRP A 221 1.21 -9.30 -4.55
N ALA A 222 2.52 -9.20 -4.33
CA ALA A 222 3.15 -8.74 -3.10
C ALA A 222 4.13 -7.61 -3.40
N LEU A 223 4.21 -6.64 -2.51
CA LEU A 223 5.10 -5.50 -2.64
C LEU A 223 5.63 -5.03 -1.27
N GLY A 224 6.81 -4.41 -1.26
CA GLY A 224 7.45 -3.94 -0.03
C GLY A 224 7.77 -5.12 0.87
N ARG A 225 7.54 -5.00 2.19
CA ARG A 225 7.92 -6.06 3.16
C ARG A 225 7.28 -7.43 2.91
N CYS A 226 6.29 -7.52 2.02
CA CYS A 226 5.74 -8.80 1.57
C CYS A 226 6.64 -9.53 0.56
N THR A 227 7.73 -8.90 0.09
CA THR A 227 8.76 -9.49 -0.78
C THR A 227 10.10 -9.65 -0.04
N PRO A 228 10.99 -10.55 -0.50
CA PRO A 228 12.30 -10.73 0.12
C PRO A 228 13.24 -9.54 -0.17
N GLY A 229 14.16 -9.27 0.75
CA GLY A 229 15.22 -8.27 0.55
C GLY A 229 15.19 -7.14 1.57
N GLU A 230 16.05 -6.14 1.34
CA GLU A 230 16.14 -4.95 2.15
C GLU A 230 15.16 -3.87 1.66
N HIS A 231 14.47 -3.23 2.60
CA HIS A 231 13.39 -2.29 2.31
C HIS A 231 13.78 -0.88 2.77
N THR A 232 14.59 -0.20 1.94
CA THR A 232 14.91 1.23 2.07
C THR A 232 13.82 2.08 1.40
N TYR A 233 13.85 3.41 1.55
CA TYR A 233 12.93 4.25 0.79
C TYR A 233 13.18 4.09 -0.72
N ALA A 234 14.43 4.11 -1.16
CA ALA A 234 14.77 3.92 -2.57
C ALA A 234 14.29 2.57 -3.12
N SER A 235 14.64 1.45 -2.47
CA SER A 235 14.32 0.12 -3.00
C SER A 235 12.81 -0.12 -3.08
N VAL A 236 12.07 0.28 -2.05
CA VAL A 236 10.60 0.13 -2.02
C VAL A 236 9.92 0.93 -3.13
N LEU A 237 10.34 2.17 -3.37
CA LEU A 237 9.75 3.02 -4.41
C LEU A 237 10.15 2.57 -5.82
N GLN A 238 11.37 2.07 -5.99
CA GLN A 238 11.82 1.46 -7.25
C GLN A 238 11.04 0.19 -7.55
N ASP A 239 10.77 -0.65 -6.56
CA ASP A 239 10.00 -1.88 -6.73
C ASP A 239 8.54 -1.59 -7.08
N ALA A 240 7.93 -0.58 -6.45
CA ALA A 240 6.62 -0.09 -6.85
C ALA A 240 6.60 0.40 -8.31
N ALA A 241 7.68 1.04 -8.78
CA ALA A 241 7.84 1.43 -10.17
C ALA A 241 7.98 0.24 -11.12
N ARG A 242 8.74 -0.80 -10.73
CA ARG A 242 8.89 -2.05 -11.50
C ARG A 242 7.56 -2.78 -11.64
N LEU A 243 6.84 -2.98 -10.53
CA LEU A 243 5.53 -3.63 -10.53
C LEU A 243 4.50 -2.82 -11.35
N ALA A 244 4.51 -1.49 -11.25
CA ALA A 244 3.66 -0.65 -12.09
C ALA A 244 3.95 -0.88 -13.59
N ALA A 245 5.22 -1.02 -13.98
CA ALA A 245 5.58 -1.32 -15.37
C ALA A 245 5.08 -2.71 -15.82
N GLU A 246 5.10 -3.71 -14.95
CA GLU A 246 4.54 -5.05 -15.24
C GLU A 246 3.03 -4.99 -15.52
N PHE A 247 2.26 -4.24 -14.71
CA PHE A 247 0.81 -4.06 -14.93
C PHE A 247 0.45 -3.26 -16.20
N LEU A 248 1.40 -2.48 -16.72
CA LEU A 248 1.23 -1.63 -17.89
C LEU A 248 1.84 -2.24 -19.14
N ALA A 249 2.59 -3.33 -19.01
CA ALA A 249 3.09 -4.07 -20.15
C ALA A 249 1.90 -4.60 -20.97
N PRO A 250 1.96 -4.54 -22.31
CA PRO A 250 0.96 -5.21 -23.14
C PRO A 250 0.97 -6.70 -22.81
N ALA A 251 -0.21 -7.30 -22.64
CA ALA A 251 -0.32 -8.73 -22.43
C ALA A 251 0.45 -9.45 -23.56
N GLU A 252 1.43 -10.28 -23.19
CA GLU A 252 2.10 -11.11 -24.18
C GLU A 252 1.03 -11.93 -24.90
N VAL A 253 0.94 -11.76 -26.22
CA VAL A 253 0.16 -12.63 -27.08
C VAL A 253 0.80 -14.00 -26.96
N GLN A 254 0.25 -14.87 -26.12
CA GLN A 254 0.64 -16.27 -26.09
C GLN A 254 0.39 -16.85 -27.48
N PRO A 255 1.40 -17.46 -28.12
CA PRO A 255 1.26 -18.05 -29.45
C PRO A 255 0.28 -19.23 -29.49
#